data_AF-A0A8S8YX37-F1
#
_entry.id   AF-A0A8S8YX37-F1
#
_cell.length_a   1.000
_cell.length_b   1.000
_cell.length_c   1.000
_cell.angle_alpha   90.00
_cell.angle_beta   90.00
_cell.angle_gamma   90.00
#
_symmetry.space_group_name_H-M   'P 1'
#
loop_
_entity.id
_entity.type
_entity.pdbx_description
1 polymer ?
#
loop_
_entity_poly.entity_id
_entity_poly.type
_entity_poly.pdbx_seq_one_letter_code
_entity_poly.pdbx_strand_id
1 'polypeptide(L)'
;MQGLTLIGSGWHPVLFRAEIQALTGPIEVMNPRVLYIPLTESSLDRLSRAALLDEVLSDSGRYWVNPKASQEDLSQNIAEWAHKHLPEGSFAVRTRRLGVGIPGFPAKYHRQGGWCACVERIEVR
;
A
#
# COMPACT_ATOMS: atom_id res chain seq x y z
N MET A 1 -11.54 -2.90 -12.59
CA MET A 1 -10.79 -4.13 -12.25
C MET A 1 -10.49 -4.07 -10.76
N GLN A 2 -10.97 -5.06 -10.00
CA GLN A 2 -10.67 -5.15 -8.58
C GLN A 2 -9.29 -5.78 -8.38
N GLY A 3 -8.57 -5.33 -7.37
CA GLY A 3 -7.26 -5.87 -7.03
C GLY A 3 -6.88 -5.56 -5.60
N LEU A 4 -5.80 -6.18 -5.16
CA LEU A 4 -5.32 -6.11 -3.79
C LEU A 4 -4.02 -5.34 -3.76
N THR A 5 -3.93 -4.40 -2.83
CA THR A 5 -2.67 -3.75 -2.47
C THR A 5 -2.08 -4.50 -1.29
N LEU A 6 -0.86 -4.99 -1.45
CA LEU A 6 -0.16 -5.83 -0.50
C LEU A 6 0.99 -5.04 0.13
N ILE A 7 1.06 -5.05 1.46
CA ILE A 7 2.14 -4.43 2.23
C ILE A 7 3.01 -5.54 2.80
N GLY A 8 4.30 -5.51 2.49
CA GLY A 8 5.27 -6.47 3.03
C GLY A 8 5.85 -6.01 4.37
N SER A 9 6.23 -6.97 5.22
CA SER A 9 6.82 -6.77 6.56
C SER A 9 8.11 -5.95 6.56
N GLY A 10 8.74 -5.81 5.38
CA GLY A 10 9.80 -4.86 5.16
C GLY A 10 11.22 -5.36 5.41
N TRP A 11 11.37 -6.66 5.65
CA TRP A 11 12.67 -7.29 5.88
C TRP A 11 13.54 -7.34 4.62
N HIS A 12 13.05 -7.93 3.52
CA HIS A 12 13.79 -8.03 2.27
C HIS A 12 12.87 -7.88 1.03
N PRO A 13 12.81 -6.69 0.39
CA PRO A 13 11.92 -6.40 -0.73
C PRO A 13 11.93 -7.42 -1.87
N VAL A 14 13.10 -7.94 -2.22
CA VAL A 14 13.23 -8.93 -3.30
C VAL A 14 12.63 -10.28 -2.92
N LEU A 15 12.78 -10.70 -1.65
CA LEU A 15 12.21 -11.97 -1.20
C LEU A 15 10.70 -11.86 -1.08
N PHE A 16 10.20 -10.73 -0.55
CA PHE A 16 8.77 -10.43 -0.50
C PHE A 16 8.15 -10.50 -1.91
N ARG A 17 8.77 -9.85 -2.90
CA ARG A 17 8.30 -9.91 -4.29
C ARG A 17 8.31 -11.32 -4.86
N ALA A 18 9.38 -12.07 -4.63
CA ALA A 18 9.48 -13.45 -5.10
C ALA A 18 8.40 -14.35 -4.47
N GLU A 19 8.15 -14.21 -3.17
CA GLU A 19 7.10 -14.93 -2.45
C GLU A 19 5.71 -14.62 -3.04
N ILE A 20 5.36 -13.33 -3.13
CA ILE A 20 4.05 -12.93 -3.67
C ILE A 20 3.92 -13.38 -5.12
N GLN A 21 4.94 -13.21 -5.95
CA GLN A 21 4.91 -13.64 -7.34
C GLN A 21 4.72 -15.16 -7.48
N ALA A 22 5.33 -15.96 -6.59
CA ALA A 22 5.14 -17.41 -6.57
C ALA A 22 3.72 -17.81 -6.15
N LEU A 23 3.11 -17.07 -5.23
CA LEU A 23 1.76 -17.34 -4.74
C LEU A 23 0.67 -16.87 -5.72
N THR A 24 0.84 -15.69 -6.32
CA THR A 24 -0.25 -15.00 -7.04
C THR A 24 0.01 -14.77 -8.52
N GLY A 25 1.21 -15.08 -9.00
CA GLY A 25 1.60 -14.85 -10.39
C GLY A 25 2.07 -13.41 -10.62
N PRO A 26 1.74 -12.78 -11.76
CA PRO A 26 2.22 -11.43 -12.09
C PRO A 26 1.93 -10.38 -11.00
N ILE A 27 2.90 -9.52 -10.74
CA ILE A 27 2.81 -8.45 -9.75
C ILE A 27 3.10 -7.09 -10.37
N GLU A 28 2.42 -6.05 -9.90
CA GLU A 28 2.77 -4.65 -10.16
C GLU A 28 3.51 -4.09 -8.95
N VAL A 29 4.71 -3.59 -9.17
CA VAL A 29 5.53 -3.02 -8.09
C VAL A 29 5.29 -1.52 -7.99
N MET A 30 4.73 -1.07 -6.86
CA MET A 30 4.54 0.36 -6.58
C MET A 30 5.65 0.94 -5.71
N ASN A 31 6.12 0.16 -4.74
CA ASN A 31 7.18 0.52 -3.80
C ASN A 31 7.99 -0.76 -3.44
N PRO A 32 9.24 -0.66 -2.94
CA PRO A 32 9.93 -1.79 -2.30
C PRO A 32 9.05 -2.67 -1.40
N ARG A 33 8.11 -2.09 -0.66
CA ARG A 33 7.22 -2.82 0.26
C ARG A 33 5.74 -2.87 -0.15
N VAL A 34 5.36 -2.25 -1.26
CA VAL A 34 3.97 -2.17 -1.69
C VAL A 34 3.83 -2.73 -3.09
N LEU A 35 3.01 -3.76 -3.21
CA LEU A 35 2.70 -4.44 -4.46
C LEU A 35 1.21 -4.35 -4.75
N TYR A 36 0.86 -4.44 -6.01
CA TYR A 36 -0.51 -4.68 -6.43
C TYR A 36 -0.63 -5.96 -7.23
N ILE A 37 -1.73 -6.67 -7.00
CA ILE A 37 -2.10 -7.86 -7.75
C ILE A 37 -3.57 -7.78 -8.20
N PRO A 38 -3.92 -8.37 -9.36
CA PRO A 38 -5.31 -8.60 -9.70
C PRO A 38 -6.00 -9.51 -8.68
N LEU A 39 -7.24 -9.19 -8.30
CA LEU A 39 -8.03 -10.04 -7.42
C LEU A 39 -8.58 -11.23 -8.23
N THR A 40 -8.37 -12.44 -7.71
CA THR A 40 -8.93 -13.69 -8.23
C THR A 40 -9.62 -14.44 -7.08
N GLU A 41 -10.50 -15.38 -7.39
CA GLU A 41 -11.23 -16.17 -6.38
C GLU A 41 -10.29 -16.88 -5.39
N SER A 42 -9.09 -17.27 -5.84
CA SER A 42 -8.09 -17.95 -5.00
C SER A 42 -7.05 -17.03 -4.36
N SER A 43 -7.08 -15.71 -4.61
CA SER A 43 -6.01 -14.81 -4.17
C SER A 43 -5.83 -14.81 -2.65
N LEU A 44 -6.92 -14.68 -1.89
CA LEU A 44 -6.86 -14.61 -0.42
C LEU A 44 -6.39 -15.94 0.20
N ASP A 45 -6.87 -17.07 -0.30
CA ASP A 45 -6.42 -18.40 0.13
C ASP A 45 -4.92 -18.57 -0.07
N ARG A 46 -4.41 -18.21 -1.25
CA ARG A 46 -2.97 -18.33 -1.53
C ARG A 46 -2.13 -17.38 -0.66
N LEU A 47 -2.61 -16.15 -0.44
CA LEU A 47 -1.94 -15.13 0.38
C LEU A 47 -1.92 -15.51 1.87
N SER A 48 -2.86 -16.33 2.35
CA SER A 48 -2.86 -16.82 3.74
C SER A 48 -1.59 -17.62 4.10
N ARG A 49 -0.84 -18.08 3.09
CA ARG A 49 0.41 -18.84 3.23
C ARG A 49 1.67 -17.97 3.17
N ALA A 50 1.53 -16.66 2.95
CA ALA A 50 2.66 -15.75 2.84
C ALA A 50 3.26 -15.45 4.21
N ALA A 51 4.59 -15.51 4.32
CA ALA A 51 5.34 -15.23 5.54
C ALA A 51 5.87 -13.79 5.58
N LEU A 52 6.04 -13.13 4.44
CA LEU A 52 6.56 -11.77 4.34
C LEU A 52 5.47 -10.72 4.08
N LEU A 53 4.21 -11.14 4.01
CA LEU A 53 3.04 -10.28 3.89
C LEU A 53 2.59 -9.80 5.27
N ASP A 54 2.40 -8.49 5.41
CA ASP A 54 1.96 -7.84 6.65
C ASP A 54 0.48 -7.46 6.57
N GLU A 55 0.08 -6.80 5.48
CA GLU A 55 -1.29 -6.32 5.29
C GLU A 55 -1.81 -6.56 3.86
N VAL A 56 -3.10 -6.83 3.75
CA VAL A 56 -3.84 -6.96 2.48
C VAL A 56 -4.96 -5.94 2.45
N LEU A 57 -4.88 -4.97 1.53
CA LEU A 57 -5.85 -3.90 1.39
C LEU A 57 -6.70 -4.10 0.13
N SER A 58 -8.02 -4.12 0.32
CA SER A 58 -9.00 -4.01 -0.77
C SER A 58 -9.37 -2.54 -0.99
N ASP A 59 -9.79 -2.21 -2.21
CA ASP A 59 -10.31 -0.89 -2.60
C ASP A 59 -9.36 0.30 -2.38
N SER A 60 -8.06 0.06 -2.27
CA SER A 60 -7.07 1.12 -1.99
C SER A 60 -7.08 2.22 -3.07
N GLY A 61 -7.16 3.48 -2.64
CA GLY A 61 -6.89 4.63 -3.50
C GLY A 61 -5.40 4.78 -3.79
N ARG A 62 -5.05 5.12 -5.04
CA ARG A 62 -3.67 5.46 -5.43
C ARG A 62 -3.60 6.92 -5.84
N TYR A 63 -2.70 7.67 -5.22
CA TYR A 63 -2.44 9.05 -5.56
C TYR A 63 -0.96 9.24 -5.87
N TRP A 64 -0.65 9.59 -7.11
CA TRP A 64 0.70 9.96 -7.51
C TRP A 64 0.95 11.39 -7.05
N VAL A 65 1.66 11.55 -5.93
CA VAL A 65 1.97 12.87 -5.39
C VAL A 65 2.84 13.64 -6.37
N ASN A 66 2.25 14.68 -6.97
CA ASN A 66 3.00 15.71 -7.66
C ASN A 66 3.97 16.34 -6.65
N PRO A 67 5.27 16.53 -6.96
CA PRO A 67 6.21 17.19 -6.04
C PRO A 67 5.75 18.57 -5.53
N LYS A 68 4.79 19.19 -6.20
CA LYS A 68 4.17 20.47 -5.82
C LYS A 68 2.84 20.34 -5.08
N ALA A 69 2.31 19.13 -4.90
CA ALA A 69 1.03 18.93 -4.22
C ALA A 69 1.14 19.36 -2.76
N SER A 70 0.16 20.12 -2.30
CA SER A 70 0.09 20.59 -0.92
C SER A 70 -0.56 19.55 0.00
N GLN A 71 -0.52 19.81 1.30
CA GLN A 71 -1.23 18.97 2.27
C GLN A 71 -2.76 19.04 2.07
N GLU A 72 -3.26 20.19 1.64
CA GLU A 72 -4.67 20.42 1.31
C GLU A 72 -5.09 19.54 0.13
N ASP A 73 -4.28 19.47 -0.93
CA ASP A 73 -4.56 18.60 -2.08
C ASP A 73 -4.69 17.13 -1.64
N LEU A 74 -3.78 16.66 -0.79
CA LEU A 74 -3.82 15.30 -0.27
C LEU A 74 -5.07 15.06 0.59
N SER A 75 -5.41 16.02 1.46
CA SER A 75 -6.57 15.92 2.35
C SER A 75 -7.87 15.88 1.57
N GLN A 76 -7.99 16.70 0.52
CA GLN A 76 -9.15 16.72 -0.37
C GLN A 76 -9.31 15.40 -1.12
N ASN A 77 -8.22 14.84 -1.65
CA ASN A 77 -8.25 13.53 -2.33
C ASN A 77 -8.67 12.39 -1.38
N ILE A 78 -8.19 12.41 -0.14
CA ILE A 78 -8.61 11.43 0.88
C ILE A 78 -10.10 11.57 1.17
N ALA A 79 -10.60 12.80 1.36
CA ALA A 79 -12.02 13.07 1.62
C ALA A 79 -12.91 12.61 0.46
N GLU A 80 -12.53 12.90 -0.79
CA GLU A 80 -13.28 12.48 -1.98
C GLU A 80 -13.29 10.96 -2.15
N TRP A 81 -12.16 10.30 -1.86
CA TRP A 81 -12.11 8.84 -1.87
C TRP A 81 -13.00 8.26 -0.77
N ALA A 82 -12.94 8.80 0.46
CA ALA A 82 -13.73 8.33 1.59
C ALA A 82 -15.23 8.47 1.32
N HIS A 83 -15.67 9.60 0.77
CA HIS A 83 -17.08 9.82 0.42
C HIS A 83 -17.64 8.80 -0.58
N LYS A 84 -16.78 8.24 -1.46
CA LYS A 84 -17.18 7.28 -2.48
C LYS A 84 -17.14 5.82 -2.01
N HIS A 85 -16.36 5.50 -0.99
CA HIS A 85 -16.05 4.10 -0.63
C HIS A 85 -16.39 3.74 0.83
N LEU A 86 -16.52 4.72 1.71
CA LEU A 86 -16.86 4.49 3.11
C LEU A 86 -18.34 4.78 3.36
N PRO A 87 -19.00 4.05 4.29
CA PRO A 87 -20.34 4.39 4.74
C PRO A 87 -20.34 5.73 5.48
N GLU A 88 -21.53 6.30 5.66
CA GLU A 88 -21.70 7.51 6.49
C GLU A 88 -21.16 7.27 7.91
N GLY A 89 -20.41 8.25 8.43
CA GLY A 89 -19.80 8.17 9.75
C GLY A 89 -18.51 8.97 9.87
N SER A 90 -17.82 8.77 10.99
CA SER A 90 -16.49 9.33 11.23
C SER A 90 -15.41 8.28 10.96
N PHE A 91 -14.27 8.71 10.41
CA PHE A 91 -13.10 7.86 10.21
C PHE A 91 -11.84 8.62 10.64
N ALA A 92 -10.79 7.88 11.00
CA ALA A 92 -9.47 8.46 11.24
C ALA A 92 -8.50 8.03 10.13
N VAL A 93 -7.49 8.86 9.88
CA VAL A 93 -6.46 8.61 8.86
C VAL A 93 -5.14 8.38 9.58
N ARG A 94 -4.58 7.19 9.42
CA ARG A 94 -3.21 6.89 9.88
C ARG A 94 -2.25 7.13 8.73
N THR A 95 -1.26 7.98 8.95
CA THR A 95 -0.19 8.22 7.98
C THR A 95 1.03 7.34 8.28
N ARG A 96 1.59 6.70 7.25
CA ARG A 96 2.83 5.92 7.33
C ARG A 96 3.77 6.35 6.21
N ARG A 97 5.04 6.60 6.52
CA ARG A 97 6.08 6.90 5.52
C ARG A 97 6.91 5.66 5.28
N LEU A 98 6.74 5.04 4.11
CA LEU A 98 7.47 3.82 3.74
C LEU A 98 8.72 4.14 2.91
N GLY A 99 9.83 3.46 3.19
CA GLY A 99 11.05 3.53 2.37
C GLY A 99 11.91 4.78 2.56
N VAL A 100 11.70 5.55 3.62
CA VAL A 100 12.53 6.71 3.96
C VAL A 100 13.47 6.32 5.10
N GLY A 101 14.77 6.41 4.85
CA GLY A 101 15.79 6.15 5.86
C GLY A 101 15.66 7.10 7.04
N ILE A 102 15.93 6.60 8.25
CA ILE A 102 16.08 7.44 9.43
C ILE A 102 17.37 8.25 9.27
N PRO A 103 17.35 9.59 9.43
CA PRO A 103 18.57 10.39 9.40
C PRO A 103 19.61 9.84 10.38
N GLY A 104 20.83 9.59 9.92
CA GLY A 104 21.91 8.98 10.71
C GLY A 104 22.06 7.45 10.56
N PHE A 105 21.11 6.78 9.90
CA PHE A 105 21.23 5.36 9.53
C PHE A 105 21.62 5.23 8.04
N PRO A 106 22.58 4.36 7.68
CA PRO A 106 22.99 4.20 6.30
C PRO A 106 21.87 3.54 5.47
N ALA A 107 21.13 4.36 4.73
CA ALA A 107 20.19 3.90 3.72
C ALA A 107 20.95 3.51 2.44
N LYS A 108 21.65 2.38 2.44
CA LYS A 108 22.19 1.81 1.21
C LYS A 108 21.12 0.96 0.52
N TYR A 109 20.20 1.59 -0.21
CA TYR A 109 19.54 0.99 -1.38
C TYR A 109 19.16 2.08 -2.38
N HIS A 110 19.50 1.88 -3.65
CA HIS A 110 19.37 2.84 -4.75
C HIS A 110 17.92 3.33 -4.96
N ARG A 111 17.80 4.64 -5.21
CA ARG A 111 16.59 5.46 -5.37
C ARG A 111 15.71 5.08 -6.58
N GLN A 112 14.39 5.20 -6.40
CA GLN A 112 13.54 6.31 -6.90
C GLN A 112 12.25 6.31 -6.05
N GLY A 113 12.05 7.37 -5.25
CA GLY A 113 10.97 7.47 -4.27
C GLY A 113 9.78 8.24 -4.81
N GLY A 114 8.68 7.54 -5.09
CA GLY A 114 7.34 8.10 -5.11
C GLY A 114 6.69 7.96 -3.73
N TRP A 115 5.88 8.93 -3.34
CA TRP A 115 5.07 8.83 -2.12
C TRP A 115 3.89 7.88 -2.38
N CYS A 116 3.66 6.94 -1.48
CA CYS A 116 2.42 6.16 -1.41
C CYS A 116 1.82 6.41 -0.03
N ALA A 117 0.67 7.07 0.01
CA ALA A 117 -0.19 7.07 1.19
C ALA A 117 -1.14 5.87 1.05
N CYS A 118 -1.09 4.93 1.98
CA CYS A 118 -2.12 3.91 2.13
C CYS A 118 -3.13 4.43 3.17
N VAL A 119 -4.40 4.52 2.78
CA VAL A 119 -5.49 4.80 3.71
C VAL A 119 -6.03 3.45 4.17
N GLU A 120 -5.74 3.09 5.42
CA GLU A 120 -6.29 1.88 6.06
C GLU A 120 -7.73 2.18 6.53
N ARG A 121 -8.66 1.25 6.27
CA ARG A 121 -10.05 1.30 6.74
C ARG A 121 -10.05 1.16 8.27
N ILE A 122 -10.59 2.16 8.98
CA ILE A 122 -10.83 2.08 10.42
C ILE A 122 -12.30 1.71 10.66
N GLU A 123 -12.52 0.75 11.55
CA GLU A 123 -13.85 0.33 12.00
C GLU A 123 -14.69 1.53 12.44
N VAL A 124 -15.90 1.61 11.87
CA VAL A 124 -16.93 2.57 12.27
C VAL A 124 -17.51 2.06 13.59
N ARG A 125 -17.49 2.92 14.63
CA ARG A 125 -18.29 2.71 15.83
C ARG A 125 -19.73 3.13 15.60
#